data_AF-A0A1A9X0C6-F1
#
_entry.id   AF-A0A1A9X0C6-F1
#
_cell.length_a   1.000
_cell.length_b   1.000
_cell.length_c   1.000
_cell.angle_alpha   90.00
_cell.angle_beta   90.00
_cell.angle_gamma   90.00
#
_symmetry.space_group_name_H-M   'P 1'
#
loop_
_entity.id
_entity.type
_entity.pdbx_description
1 polymer ?
#
loop_
_entity_poly.entity_id
_entity_poly.type
_entity_poly.pdbx_seq_one_letter_code
_entity_poly.pdbx_strand_id
1 'polypeptide(L)'
;MFSNLKRKLNYAMQEGSTITENLQQQYRQRVPTSKSPTSSNNSLVGSTSELGLPSNINVSAGCKLLSKYEDDWQALHQNNEENSKKAAVLAGQIENIEQKMFNHQIIMTDLLTCLAGLPNLIEKLQSCRHTLTEVQELHKMVEKDFEKLQDLKDLELFRQKLALEQEQRIRNHEVKLQQIQKERQAVFEDAFQYDLLEYKRTGQVTKIPIGCLTLFSFSGSDELDEELLKTTTSLLIRATLA
;
A
#
# COMPACT_ATOMS: atom_id res chain seq x y z
N MET A 1 7.06 43.03 15.09
CA MET A 1 7.68 43.46 16.37
C MET A 1 9.11 44.01 16.19
N PHE A 2 9.92 43.41 15.32
CA PHE A 2 11.32 43.84 15.05
C PHE A 2 11.46 45.28 14.52
N SER A 3 10.49 45.77 13.76
CA SER A 3 10.47 47.15 13.22
C SER A 3 10.37 48.23 14.31
N ASN A 4 9.63 47.97 15.39
CA ASN A 4 9.52 48.89 16.52
C ASN A 4 10.80 48.91 17.36
N LEU A 5 11.48 47.77 17.50
CA LEU A 5 12.77 47.67 18.19
C LEU A 5 13.86 48.44 17.43
N LYS A 6 13.94 48.27 16.11
CA LYS A 6 14.91 48.98 15.26
C LYS A 6 14.76 50.51 15.35
N ARG A 7 13.51 51.00 15.45
CA ARG A 7 13.22 52.43 15.63
C ARG A 7 13.67 52.94 16.99
N LYS A 8 13.38 52.19 18.06
CA LYS A 8 13.82 52.54 19.42
C LYS A 8 15.34 52.54 19.56
N LEU A 9 16.03 51.59 18.93
CA LEU A 9 17.50 51.54 18.91
C LEU A 9 18.11 52.74 18.19
N ASN A 10 17.56 53.10 17.02
CA ASN A 10 18.03 54.29 16.30
C ASN A 10 17.79 55.57 17.09
N TYR A 11 16.65 55.70 17.75
CA TYR A 11 16.35 56.84 18.62
C TYR A 11 17.34 56.95 19.79
N ALA A 12 17.60 55.83 20.49
CA ALA A 12 18.54 55.81 21.60
C ALA A 12 19.99 56.13 21.16
N MET A 13 20.40 55.65 19.99
CA MET A 13 21.72 55.98 19.42
C MET A 13 21.85 57.46 19.07
N GLN A 14 20.79 58.07 18.54
CA GLN A 14 20.78 59.48 18.19
C GLN A 14 20.81 60.38 19.43
N GLU A 15 20.07 60.04 20.49
CA GLU A 15 20.15 60.75 21.77
C GLU A 15 21.55 60.60 22.40
N GLY A 16 22.13 59.40 22.38
CA GLY A 16 23.50 59.16 22.87
C GLY A 16 24.55 60.01 22.15
N SER A 17 24.42 60.15 20.83
CA SER A 17 25.29 61.02 20.03
C SER A 17 25.14 62.50 20.40
N THR A 18 23.90 62.96 20.61
CA THR A 18 23.59 64.35 20.97
C THR A 18 24.08 64.71 22.38
N ILE A 19 23.98 63.78 23.32
CA ILE A 19 24.48 63.95 24.70
C ILE A 19 26.01 64.00 24.71
N THR A 20 26.67 63.11 23.95
CA THR A 20 28.14 63.06 23.84
C THR A 20 28.68 64.35 23.23
N GLU A 21 28.03 64.86 22.19
CA GLU A 21 28.38 66.13 21.56
C GLU A 21 28.23 67.32 22.53
N ASN A 22 27.13 67.39 23.29
CA ASN A 22 26.94 68.42 24.31
C ASN A 22 28.01 68.37 25.40
N LEU A 23 28.35 67.16 25.89
CA LEU A 23 29.42 66.97 26.88
C LEU A 23 30.78 67.41 26.33
N GLN A 24 31.08 67.07 25.08
CA GLN A 24 32.32 67.46 24.42
C GLN A 24 32.41 68.97 24.18
N GLN A 25 31.29 69.62 23.84
CA GLN A 25 31.20 71.07 23.74
C GLN A 25 31.37 71.76 25.10
N GLN A 26 30.75 71.25 26.16
CA GLN A 26 30.97 71.75 27.52
C GLN A 26 32.42 71.62 27.97
N TYR A 27 33.10 70.52 27.62
CA TYR A 27 34.52 70.35 27.91
C TYR A 27 35.37 71.38 27.16
N ARG A 28 35.06 71.63 25.89
CA ARG A 28 35.77 72.61 25.04
C ARG A 28 35.62 74.05 25.56
N GLN A 29 34.47 74.39 26.15
CA GLN A 29 34.21 75.71 26.73
C GLN A 29 34.89 75.93 28.09
N ARG A 30 35.19 74.85 28.82
CA ARG A 30 35.83 74.91 30.15
C ARG A 30 37.36 74.88 30.12
N VAL A 31 37.97 74.76 28.94
CA VAL A 31 39.43 74.87 28.77
C VAL A 31 39.76 76.27 28.24
N PRO A 32 40.25 77.21 29.07
CA PRO A 32 40.92 78.38 28.53
C PRO A 32 42.18 77.88 27.82
N THR A 33 42.37 78.26 26.56
CA THR A 33 43.64 78.11 25.85
C THR A 33 44.67 79.04 26.50
N SER A 34 45.19 78.66 27.65
CA SER A 34 46.30 79.34 28.30
C SER A 34 47.60 78.87 27.67
N LYS A 35 48.28 79.80 27.00
CA LYS A 35 49.70 79.71 26.70
C LYS A 35 50.46 79.36 27.99
N SER A 36 51.47 78.50 27.86
CA SER A 36 52.41 78.14 28.93
C SER A 36 53.08 79.39 29.54
N PRO A 37 53.46 79.33 30.82
CA PRO A 37 54.90 79.20 31.07
C PRO A 37 55.25 78.16 32.15
N THR A 38 56.27 77.38 31.80
CA THR A 38 57.47 77.08 32.59
C THR A 38 57.34 76.64 34.05
N SER A 39 57.59 75.34 34.24
CA SER A 39 58.52 74.73 35.22
C SER A 39 58.65 75.38 36.60
N SER A 40 58.25 74.64 37.64
CA SER A 40 59.03 74.49 38.87
C SER A 40 58.49 73.30 39.67
N ASN A 41 59.36 72.34 39.92
CA ASN A 41 59.19 71.25 40.87
C ASN A 41 58.79 71.80 42.24
N ASN A 42 57.85 71.16 42.93
CA ASN A 42 57.76 71.27 44.38
C ASN A 42 57.28 69.95 45.00
N SER A 43 58.20 69.32 45.71
CA SER A 43 57.94 68.34 46.75
C SER A 43 57.18 69.02 47.89
N LEU A 44 55.93 68.63 48.12
CA LEU A 44 55.11 69.19 49.19
C LEU A 44 55.02 68.20 50.36
N VAL A 45 55.99 68.30 51.27
CA VAL A 45 55.82 67.95 52.69
C VAL A 45 56.13 69.23 53.45
N GLY A 46 55.09 70.00 53.75
CA GLY A 46 55.17 71.28 54.47
C GLY A 46 54.17 71.29 55.62
N SER A 47 54.68 71.49 56.83
CA SER A 47 53.92 71.61 58.07
C SER A 47 52.88 72.73 57.98
N THR A 48 51.66 72.42 58.44
CA THR A 48 50.41 73.17 58.26
C THR A 48 50.32 74.53 58.97
N SER A 49 51.43 75.06 59.50
CA SER A 49 51.41 76.26 60.37
C SER A 49 51.77 77.58 59.68
N GLU A 50 52.26 77.60 58.43
CA GLU A 50 52.66 78.84 57.74
C GLU A 50 51.66 79.39 56.70
N LEU A 51 50.51 78.73 56.47
CA LEU A 51 49.54 79.12 55.43
C LEU A 51 48.28 79.87 55.94
N GLY A 52 48.25 80.30 57.19
CA GLY A 52 47.12 81.09 57.73
C GLY A 52 45.77 80.35 57.74
N LEU A 53 45.80 79.01 57.81
CA LEU A 53 44.59 78.19 57.81
C LEU A 53 44.08 77.98 59.24
N PRO A 54 42.75 78.13 59.48
CA PRO A 54 42.18 77.96 60.80
C PRO A 54 42.40 76.53 61.32
N SER A 55 42.81 76.41 62.58
CA SER A 55 43.19 75.17 63.31
C SER A 55 42.07 74.12 63.45
N ASN A 56 40.90 74.36 62.84
CA ASN A 56 39.72 73.51 62.79
C ASN A 56 39.65 72.65 61.50
N ILE A 57 40.42 72.96 60.46
CA ILE A 57 40.32 72.28 59.17
C ILE A 57 41.02 70.92 59.25
N ASN A 58 40.24 69.85 59.08
CA ASN A 58 40.76 68.49 58.99
C ASN A 58 41.40 68.27 57.62
N VAL A 59 42.70 68.52 57.52
CA VAL A 59 43.51 68.34 56.31
C VAL A 59 43.46 66.89 55.78
N SER A 60 43.15 65.90 56.63
CA SER A 60 43.02 64.48 56.23
C SER A 60 41.64 64.10 55.67
N ALA A 61 40.64 64.98 55.74
CA ALA A 61 39.27 64.68 55.31
C ALA A 61 39.20 64.31 53.82
N GLY A 62 40.01 64.95 52.98
CA GLY A 62 40.14 64.61 51.56
C GLY A 62 40.68 63.20 51.33
N CYS A 63 41.73 62.81 52.07
CA CYS A 63 42.31 61.46 51.97
C CYS A 63 41.32 60.38 52.44
N LYS A 64 40.56 60.63 53.51
CA LYS A 64 39.52 59.71 54.01
C LYS A 64 38.38 59.53 53.01
N LEU A 65 37.96 60.62 52.36
CA LEU A 65 36.93 60.58 51.32
C LEU A 65 37.41 59.79 50.11
N LEU A 66 38.65 60.03 49.67
CA LEU A 66 39.25 59.33 48.54
C LEU A 66 39.38 57.83 48.82
N SER A 67 39.91 57.44 49.99
CA SER A 67 40.03 56.04 50.40
C SER A 67 38.67 55.33 50.42
N LYS A 68 37.63 55.97 50.95
CA LYS A 68 36.27 55.39 50.93
C LYS A 68 35.77 55.14 49.50
N TYR A 69 35.95 56.12 48.60
CA TYR A 69 35.48 55.97 47.22
C TYR A 69 36.35 55.02 46.39
N GLU A 70 37.63 54.89 46.73
CA GLU A 70 38.52 53.87 46.18
C GLU A 70 38.05 52.46 46.56
N ASP A 71 37.76 52.24 47.86
CA ASP A 71 37.21 50.97 48.35
C ASP A 71 35.84 50.65 47.70
N ASP A 72 34.92 51.64 47.65
CA ASP A 72 33.61 51.49 47.03
C ASP A 72 33.73 51.16 45.52
N TRP A 73 34.67 51.81 44.82
CA TRP A 73 34.92 51.58 43.39
C TRP A 73 35.51 50.19 43.14
N GLN A 74 36.46 49.76 43.97
CA GLN A 74 37.07 48.44 43.90
C GLN A 74 36.01 47.34 44.12
N ALA A 75 35.16 47.50 45.14
CA ALA A 75 34.06 46.58 45.40
C ALA A 75 33.07 46.50 44.22
N LEU A 76 32.73 47.65 43.63
CA LEU A 76 31.87 47.70 42.45
C LEU A 76 32.50 46.98 41.25
N HIS A 77 33.80 47.16 41.02
CA HIS A 77 34.52 46.49 39.94
C HIS A 77 34.51 44.98 40.10
N GLN A 78 34.83 44.48 41.31
CA GLN A 78 34.84 43.05 41.59
C GLN A 78 33.44 42.44 41.39
N ASN A 79 32.40 43.10 41.89
CA ASN A 79 31.02 42.63 41.70
C ASN A 79 30.60 42.62 40.22
N ASN A 80 31.02 43.62 39.45
CA ASN A 80 30.73 43.65 38.01
C ASN A 80 31.47 42.52 37.25
N GLU A 81 32.71 42.24 37.63
CA GLU A 81 33.48 41.13 37.04
C GLU A 81 32.83 39.77 37.36
N GLU A 82 32.40 39.55 38.61
CA GLU A 82 31.66 38.36 39.00
C GLU A 82 30.32 38.24 38.27
N ASN A 83 29.59 39.34 38.12
CA ASN A 83 28.34 39.37 37.36
C ASN A 83 28.58 39.02 35.88
N SER A 84 29.65 39.53 35.27
CA SER A 84 30.05 39.16 33.91
C SER A 84 30.34 37.66 33.79
N LYS A 85 31.05 37.07 34.76
CA LYS A 85 31.34 35.62 34.79
C LYS A 85 30.04 34.80 34.90
N LYS A 86 29.13 35.19 35.79
CA LYS A 86 27.82 34.53 35.95
C LYS A 86 26.97 34.63 34.67
N ALA A 87 26.92 35.80 34.05
CA ALA A 87 26.22 36.01 32.79
C ALA A 87 26.79 35.14 31.65
N ALA A 88 28.11 34.98 31.57
CA ALA A 88 28.75 34.11 30.60
C ALA A 88 28.38 32.63 30.78
N VAL A 89 28.31 32.15 32.03
CA VAL A 89 27.87 30.77 32.32
C VAL A 89 26.41 30.56 31.91
N LEU A 90 25.53 31.51 32.24
CA LEU A 90 24.12 31.46 31.85
C LEU A 90 23.96 31.46 30.32
N ALA A 91 24.74 32.26 29.60
CA ALA A 91 24.73 32.27 28.14
C ALA A 91 25.08 30.88 27.56
N GLY A 92 26.09 30.21 28.12
CA GLY A 92 26.44 28.84 27.70
C GLY A 92 25.37 27.80 28.02
N GLN A 93 24.65 27.96 29.14
CA GLN A 93 23.50 27.10 29.45
C GLN A 93 22.34 27.31 28.46
N ILE A 94 22.05 28.56 28.11
CA ILE A 94 21.03 28.90 27.11
C ILE A 94 21.40 28.29 25.76
N GLU A 95 22.65 28.43 25.33
CA GLU A 95 23.15 27.85 24.07
C GLU A 95 22.98 26.32 24.04
N ASN A 96 23.29 25.63 25.14
CA ASN A 96 23.10 24.18 25.24
C ASN A 96 21.62 23.77 25.12
N ILE A 97 20.73 24.52 25.77
CA ILE A 97 19.28 24.29 25.67
C ILE A 97 18.79 24.55 24.25
N GLU A 98 19.25 25.63 23.61
CA GLU A 98 18.91 25.95 22.22
C GLU A 98 19.35 24.83 21.27
N GLN A 99 20.57 24.33 21.40
CA GLN A 99 21.07 23.20 20.60
C GLN A 99 20.22 21.94 20.80
N LYS A 100 19.87 21.60 22.04
CA LYS A 100 18.98 20.45 22.33
C LYS A 100 17.61 20.64 21.73
N MET A 101 17.03 21.83 21.86
CA MET A 101 15.72 22.15 21.31
C MET A 101 15.72 22.06 19.77
N PHE A 102 16.79 22.54 19.13
CA PHE A 102 16.97 22.42 17.69
C PHE A 102 17.05 20.96 17.25
N ASN A 103 17.84 20.13 17.94
CA ASN A 103 17.93 18.71 17.66
C ASN A 103 16.58 18.01 17.82
N HIS A 104 15.82 18.31 18.88
CA HIS A 104 14.48 17.78 19.07
C HIS A 104 13.53 18.22 17.96
N GLN A 105 13.62 19.46 17.49
CA GLN A 105 12.81 19.95 16.39
C GLN A 105 13.08 19.17 15.09
N ILE A 106 14.35 18.86 14.80
CA ILE A 106 14.72 18.03 13.64
C ILE A 106 14.09 16.65 13.78
N ILE A 107 14.33 15.96 14.89
CA ILE A 107 13.80 14.59 15.13
C ILE A 107 12.27 14.58 15.03
N MET A 108 11.60 15.57 15.62
CA MET A 108 10.15 15.71 15.54
C MET A 108 9.67 15.93 14.11
N THR A 109 10.38 16.75 13.33
CA THR A 109 10.04 17.02 11.92
C THR A 109 10.22 15.76 11.06
N ASP A 110 11.29 15.00 11.28
CA ASP A 110 11.54 13.73 10.59
C ASP A 110 10.43 12.72 10.92
N LEU A 111 10.05 12.62 12.20
CA LEU A 111 8.94 11.77 12.63
C LEU A 111 7.61 12.18 11.98
N LEU A 112 7.30 13.49 11.97
CA LEU A 112 6.09 14.01 11.32
C LEU A 112 6.08 13.67 9.82
N THR A 113 7.23 13.76 9.16
CA THR A 113 7.38 13.37 7.75
C THR A 113 7.12 11.88 7.54
N CYS A 114 7.66 11.02 8.40
CA CYS A 114 7.39 9.58 8.36
C CYS A 114 5.91 9.25 8.59
N LEU A 115 5.28 9.89 9.59
CA LEU A 115 3.85 9.68 9.90
C LEU A 115 2.95 10.16 8.75
N ALA A 116 3.30 11.26 8.09
CA ALA A 116 2.60 11.75 6.90
C ALA A 116 2.65 10.76 5.72
N GLY A 117 3.57 9.79 5.72
CA GLY A 117 3.63 8.71 4.74
C GLY A 117 2.61 7.59 4.95
N LEU A 118 2.04 7.44 6.15
CA LEU A 118 1.12 6.35 6.48
C LEU A 118 -0.16 6.34 5.63
N PRO A 119 -0.83 7.48 5.36
CA PRO A 119 -2.02 7.50 4.49
C PRO A 119 -1.74 6.96 3.09
N ASN A 120 -0.58 7.29 2.51
CA ASN A 120 -0.19 6.80 1.18
C ASN A 120 0.01 5.27 1.17
N LEU A 121 0.58 4.71 2.25
CA LEU A 121 0.73 3.27 2.40
C LEU A 121 -0.64 2.58 2.53
N ILE A 122 -1.55 3.19 3.30
CA ILE A 122 -2.93 2.70 3.44
C ILE A 122 -3.64 2.69 2.08
N GLU A 123 -3.52 3.76 1.29
CA GLU A 123 -4.11 3.83 -0.05
C GLU A 123 -3.58 2.72 -0.98
N LYS A 124 -2.26 2.52 -1.00
CA LYS A 124 -1.64 1.43 -1.79
C LYS A 124 -2.11 0.04 -1.34
N LEU A 125 -2.23 -0.19 -0.04
CA LEU A 125 -2.76 -1.44 0.51
C LEU A 125 -4.23 -1.65 0.13
N GLN A 126 -5.03 -0.59 0.14
CA GLN A 126 -6.43 -0.66 -0.29
C GLN A 126 -6.56 -0.98 -1.77
N SER A 127 -5.71 -0.39 -2.62
CA SER A 127 -5.64 -0.73 -4.04
C SER A 127 -5.24 -2.19 -4.26
N CYS A 128 -4.22 -2.68 -3.56
CA CYS A 128 -3.81 -4.08 -3.63
C CYS A 128 -4.94 -5.02 -3.18
N ARG A 129 -5.63 -4.68 -2.10
CA ARG A 129 -6.81 -5.41 -1.63
C ARG A 129 -7.90 -5.46 -2.70
N HIS A 130 -8.15 -4.36 -3.40
CA HIS A 130 -9.14 -4.33 -4.48
C HIS A 130 -8.75 -5.26 -5.64
N THR A 131 -7.51 -5.18 -6.09
CA THR A 131 -7.02 -6.08 -7.15
C THR A 131 -7.08 -7.56 -6.73
N LEU A 132 -6.83 -7.86 -5.45
CA LEU A 132 -6.94 -9.22 -4.93
C LEU A 132 -8.40 -9.70 -4.96
N THR A 133 -9.36 -8.84 -4.59
CA THR A 133 -10.78 -9.18 -4.67
C THR A 133 -11.23 -9.43 -6.11
N GLU A 134 -10.75 -8.65 -7.08
CA GLU A 134 -11.05 -8.86 -8.51
C GLU A 134 -10.51 -10.22 -8.99
N VAL A 135 -9.25 -10.53 -8.66
CA VAL A 135 -8.63 -11.82 -9.01
C VAL A 135 -9.39 -12.99 -8.38
N GLN A 136 -9.86 -12.86 -7.13
CA GLN A 136 -10.66 -13.88 -6.47
C GLN A 136 -12.00 -14.13 -7.16
N GLU A 137 -12.67 -13.09 -7.65
CA GLU A 137 -13.93 -13.26 -8.38
C GLU A 137 -13.71 -13.88 -9.76
N LEU A 138 -12.63 -13.48 -10.46
CA LEU A 138 -12.25 -14.12 -11.73
C LEU A 138 -11.91 -15.60 -11.53
N HIS A 139 -11.21 -15.95 -10.45
CA HIS A 139 -10.94 -17.35 -10.08
C HIS A 139 -12.24 -18.14 -9.96
N LYS A 140 -13.20 -17.66 -9.14
CA LYS A 140 -14.49 -18.36 -8.94
C LYS A 140 -15.25 -18.55 -10.25
N MET A 141 -15.19 -17.56 -11.14
CA MET A 141 -15.83 -17.65 -12.47
C MET A 141 -15.18 -18.74 -13.32
N VAL A 142 -13.85 -18.83 -13.33
CA VAL A 142 -13.10 -19.86 -14.06
C VAL A 142 -13.37 -21.25 -13.49
N GLU A 143 -13.42 -21.42 -12.17
CA GLU A 143 -13.80 -22.69 -11.55
C GLU A 143 -15.18 -23.14 -11.98
N LYS A 144 -16.17 -22.24 -11.96
CA LYS A 144 -17.53 -22.53 -12.42
C LYS A 144 -17.58 -22.93 -13.89
N ASP A 145 -16.78 -22.30 -14.74
CA ASP A 145 -16.73 -22.67 -16.15
C ASP A 145 -16.04 -24.02 -16.35
N PHE A 146 -15.02 -24.35 -15.56
CA PHE A 146 -14.38 -25.66 -15.58
C PHE A 146 -15.35 -26.78 -15.19
N GLU A 147 -16.17 -26.58 -14.15
CA GLU A 147 -17.24 -27.52 -13.75
C GLU A 147 -18.20 -27.79 -14.91
N LYS A 148 -18.69 -26.74 -15.58
CA LYS A 148 -19.57 -26.91 -16.76
C LYS A 148 -18.89 -27.66 -17.89
N LEU A 149 -17.60 -27.40 -18.15
CA LEU A 149 -16.85 -28.10 -19.18
C LEU A 149 -16.73 -29.60 -18.86
N GLN A 150 -16.56 -29.94 -17.59
CA GLN A 150 -16.54 -31.33 -17.14
C GLN A 150 -17.90 -32.01 -17.36
N ASP A 151 -19.00 -31.36 -17.00
CA ASP A 151 -20.36 -31.89 -17.23
C ASP A 151 -20.63 -32.13 -18.72
N LEU A 152 -20.23 -31.19 -19.59
CA LEU A 152 -20.38 -31.33 -21.04
C LEU A 152 -19.57 -32.51 -21.60
N LYS A 153 -18.35 -32.70 -21.10
CA LYS A 153 -17.49 -33.83 -21.49
C LYS A 153 -18.13 -35.16 -21.09
N ASP A 154 -18.65 -35.25 -19.87
CA ASP A 154 -19.27 -36.48 -19.36
C ASP A 154 -20.56 -36.81 -20.13
N LEU A 155 -21.36 -35.79 -20.48
CA LEU A 155 -22.53 -35.94 -21.34
C LEU A 155 -22.17 -36.46 -22.73
N GLU A 156 -21.11 -35.92 -23.34
CA GLU A 156 -20.65 -36.35 -24.66
C GLU A 156 -20.15 -37.80 -24.65
N LEU A 157 -19.42 -38.21 -23.61
CA LEU A 157 -19.00 -39.60 -23.42
C LEU A 157 -20.19 -40.54 -23.29
N PHE A 158 -21.21 -40.15 -22.52
CA PHE A 158 -22.44 -40.93 -22.39
C PHE A 158 -23.16 -41.07 -23.74
N ARG A 159 -23.26 -39.97 -24.51
CA ARG A 159 -23.87 -39.96 -25.85
C ARG A 159 -23.16 -40.91 -26.81
N GLN A 160 -21.83 -40.88 -26.84
CA GLN A 160 -21.02 -41.78 -27.67
C GLN A 160 -21.20 -43.24 -27.28
N LYS A 161 -21.22 -43.54 -25.97
CA LYS A 161 -21.46 -44.90 -25.47
C LYS A 161 -22.81 -45.44 -25.91
N LEU A 162 -23.87 -44.63 -25.83
CA LEU A 162 -25.21 -45.01 -26.26
C LEU A 162 -25.25 -45.25 -27.78
N ALA A 163 -24.60 -44.41 -28.58
CA ALA A 163 -24.53 -44.59 -30.04
C ALA A 163 -23.84 -45.91 -30.41
N LEU A 164 -22.73 -46.26 -29.75
CA LEU A 164 -22.04 -47.53 -29.95
C LEU A 164 -22.91 -48.74 -29.56
N GLU A 165 -23.64 -48.64 -28.45
CA GLU A 165 -24.56 -49.70 -28.02
C GLU A 165 -25.69 -49.90 -29.04
N GLN A 166 -26.26 -48.81 -29.55
CA GLN A 166 -27.29 -48.86 -30.60
C GLN A 166 -26.74 -49.50 -31.88
N GLU A 167 -25.55 -49.11 -32.33
CA GLU A 167 -24.90 -49.67 -33.51
C GLU A 167 -24.63 -51.18 -33.34
N GLN A 168 -24.17 -51.61 -32.16
CA GLN A 168 -23.99 -53.03 -31.85
C GLN A 168 -25.32 -53.79 -31.83
N ARG A 169 -26.39 -53.21 -31.27
CA ARG A 169 -27.72 -53.84 -31.27
C ARG A 169 -28.24 -54.03 -32.69
N ILE A 170 -28.09 -53.01 -33.55
CA ILE A 170 -28.49 -53.08 -34.96
C ILE A 170 -27.70 -54.18 -35.67
N ARG A 171 -26.36 -54.17 -35.58
CA ARG A 171 -25.52 -55.22 -36.18
C ARG A 171 -25.92 -56.63 -35.72
N ASN A 172 -26.14 -56.82 -34.43
CA ASN A 172 -26.54 -58.11 -33.89
C ASN A 172 -27.90 -58.57 -34.45
N HIS A 173 -28.83 -57.63 -34.62
CA HIS A 173 -30.13 -57.93 -35.22
C HIS A 173 -30.00 -58.29 -36.71
N GLU A 174 -29.22 -57.52 -37.47
CA GLU A 174 -28.94 -57.79 -38.90
C GLU A 174 -28.30 -59.16 -39.12
N VAL A 175 -27.28 -59.52 -38.33
CA VAL A 175 -26.61 -60.82 -38.40
C VAL A 175 -27.59 -61.96 -38.10
N LYS A 176 -28.45 -61.80 -37.08
CA LYS A 176 -29.48 -62.79 -36.76
C LYS A 176 -30.47 -62.97 -37.91
N LEU A 177 -30.95 -61.87 -38.50
CA LEU A 177 -31.85 -61.94 -39.65
C LEU A 177 -31.20 -62.61 -40.86
N GLN A 178 -29.93 -62.31 -41.15
CA GLN A 178 -29.18 -62.96 -42.22
C GLN A 178 -28.99 -64.46 -41.97
N GLN A 179 -28.72 -64.87 -40.74
CA GLN A 179 -28.57 -66.27 -40.37
C GLN A 179 -29.87 -67.04 -40.59
N ILE A 180 -31.01 -66.48 -40.14
CA ILE A 180 -32.34 -67.05 -40.36
C ILE A 180 -32.63 -67.20 -41.86
N GLN A 181 -32.27 -66.20 -42.68
CA GLN A 181 -32.45 -66.27 -44.13
C GLN A 181 -31.59 -67.37 -44.77
N LYS A 182 -30.33 -67.53 -44.35
CA LYS A 182 -29.44 -68.60 -44.84
C LYS A 182 -29.97 -69.99 -44.46
N GLU A 183 -30.42 -70.16 -43.23
CA GLU A 183 -31.01 -71.43 -42.76
C GLU A 183 -32.25 -71.78 -43.58
N ARG A 184 -33.15 -70.81 -43.82
CA ARG A 184 -34.31 -71.00 -44.70
C ARG A 184 -33.89 -71.41 -46.11
N GLN A 185 -32.91 -70.73 -46.72
CA GLN A 185 -32.41 -71.09 -48.05
C GLN A 185 -31.78 -72.48 -48.10
N ALA A 186 -31.02 -72.88 -47.08
CA ALA A 186 -30.43 -74.21 -46.99
C ALA A 186 -31.51 -75.30 -46.90
N VAL A 187 -32.55 -75.09 -46.08
CA VAL A 187 -33.69 -76.03 -45.98
C VAL A 187 -34.41 -76.16 -47.32
N PHE A 188 -34.60 -75.05 -48.05
CA PHE A 188 -35.19 -75.09 -49.38
C PHE A 188 -34.33 -75.85 -50.39
N GLU A 189 -33.02 -75.63 -50.37
CA GLU A 189 -32.07 -76.32 -51.25
C GLU A 189 -32.03 -77.83 -50.97
N ASP A 190 -31.97 -78.23 -49.70
CA ASP A 190 -32.01 -79.64 -49.28
C ASP A 190 -33.31 -80.32 -49.73
N ALA A 191 -34.46 -79.66 -49.54
CA ALA A 191 -35.75 -80.16 -49.99
C ALA A 191 -35.81 -80.28 -51.52
N PHE A 192 -35.28 -79.28 -52.25
CA PHE A 192 -35.21 -79.31 -53.71
C PHE A 192 -34.33 -80.46 -54.22
N GLN A 193 -33.16 -80.68 -53.61
CA GLN A 193 -32.27 -81.78 -53.98
C GLN A 193 -32.94 -83.14 -53.73
N TYR A 194 -33.66 -83.28 -52.63
CA TYR A 194 -34.46 -84.46 -52.33
C TYR A 194 -35.51 -84.71 -53.41
N ASP A 195 -36.32 -83.70 -53.74
CA ASP A 195 -37.34 -83.78 -54.80
C ASP A 195 -36.74 -84.14 -56.17
N LEU A 196 -35.56 -83.60 -56.49
CA LEU A 196 -34.84 -83.89 -57.73
C LEU A 196 -34.35 -85.35 -57.78
N LEU A 197 -33.84 -85.88 -56.66
CA LEU A 197 -33.45 -87.30 -56.54
C LEU A 197 -34.66 -88.21 -56.68
N GLU A 198 -35.77 -87.84 -56.05
CA GLU A 198 -37.02 -88.60 -56.11
C GLU A 198 -37.62 -88.61 -57.52
N TYR A 199 -37.55 -87.48 -58.24
CA TYR A 199 -37.92 -87.41 -59.66
C TYR A 199 -37.05 -88.32 -60.52
N LYS A 200 -35.71 -88.31 -60.34
CA LYS A 200 -34.81 -89.22 -61.07
C LYS A 200 -35.14 -90.69 -60.81
N ARG A 201 -35.63 -91.02 -59.61
CA ARG A 201 -36.02 -92.39 -59.21
C ARG A 201 -37.36 -92.82 -59.79
N THR A 202 -38.36 -91.93 -59.82
CA THR A 202 -39.77 -92.28 -60.09
C THR A 202 -40.28 -91.79 -61.45
N GLY A 203 -39.62 -90.81 -62.06
CA GLY A 203 -40.04 -90.16 -63.31
C GLY A 203 -41.25 -89.22 -63.16
N GLN A 204 -41.70 -88.92 -61.93
CA GLN A 204 -42.87 -88.08 -61.66
C GLN A 204 -42.52 -86.99 -60.64
N VAL A 205 -42.95 -85.75 -60.88
CA VAL A 205 -42.81 -84.66 -59.91
C VAL A 205 -44.04 -84.62 -59.03
N THR A 206 -43.86 -84.76 -57.72
CA THR A 206 -44.91 -84.55 -56.71
C THR A 206 -45.41 -83.11 -56.79
N LYS A 207 -46.65 -82.92 -57.25
CA LYS A 207 -47.28 -81.59 -57.30
C LYS A 207 -47.62 -81.15 -55.88
N ILE A 208 -46.99 -80.07 -55.43
CA ILE A 208 -47.32 -79.43 -54.16
C ILE A 208 -48.74 -78.84 -54.29
N PRO A 209 -49.69 -79.14 -53.37
CA PRO A 209 -51.01 -78.54 -53.39
C PRO A 209 -50.92 -77.03 -53.19
N ILE A 210 -51.66 -76.28 -54.01
CA ILE A 210 -51.67 -74.80 -54.02
C ILE A 210 -52.04 -74.20 -52.64
N GLY A 211 -52.71 -74.95 -51.76
CA GLY A 211 -53.01 -74.53 -50.39
C GLY A 211 -51.81 -74.43 -49.43
N CYS A 212 -50.62 -74.90 -49.80
CA CYS A 212 -49.41 -74.75 -48.97
C CYS A 212 -48.73 -73.38 -49.17
N LEU A 213 -48.96 -72.71 -50.30
CA LEU A 213 -48.38 -71.39 -50.62
C LEU A 213 -48.99 -70.25 -49.80
N THR A 214 -50.17 -70.43 -49.21
CA THR A 214 -50.82 -69.43 -48.36
C THR A 214 -50.25 -69.37 -46.94
N LEU A 215 -49.46 -70.35 -46.50
CA LEU A 215 -48.71 -70.30 -45.23
C LEU A 215 -47.34 -69.63 -45.37
N PHE A 216 -46.87 -69.44 -46.61
CA PHE A 216 -45.64 -68.69 -46.91
C PHE A 216 -45.88 -67.19 -47.15
N SER A 217 -47.14 -66.80 -47.31
CA SER A 217 -47.55 -65.40 -47.30
C SER A 217 -48.07 -65.07 -45.90
N PHE A 218 -47.46 -64.10 -45.24
CA PHE A 218 -47.98 -63.45 -44.03
C PHE A 218 -47.74 -64.20 -42.69
N SER A 219 -46.52 -64.12 -42.17
CA SER A 219 -46.27 -64.05 -40.72
C SER A 219 -44.86 -63.48 -40.48
N GLY A 220 -44.69 -62.20 -40.83
CA GLY A 220 -43.43 -61.48 -40.66
C GLY A 220 -43.58 -60.08 -40.07
N SER A 221 -44.83 -59.64 -39.80
CA SER A 221 -45.11 -58.27 -39.40
C SER A 221 -45.40 -58.11 -37.91
N ASP A 222 -45.85 -59.15 -37.20
CA ASP A 222 -46.47 -58.93 -35.89
C ASP A 222 -45.47 -58.89 -34.71
N GLU A 223 -44.28 -59.48 -34.83
CA GLU A 223 -43.35 -59.59 -33.67
C GLU A 223 -42.27 -58.49 -33.65
N LEU A 224 -41.92 -57.92 -34.81
CA LEU A 224 -40.98 -56.80 -34.90
C LEU A 224 -41.65 -55.46 -34.59
N ASP A 225 -42.93 -55.31 -34.91
CA ASP A 225 -43.67 -54.07 -34.63
C ASP A 225 -43.99 -53.92 -33.14
N GLU A 226 -44.23 -55.00 -32.39
CA GLU A 226 -44.54 -54.89 -30.95
C GLU A 226 -43.31 -54.50 -30.11
N GLU A 227 -42.12 -55.02 -30.44
CA GLU A 227 -40.88 -54.68 -29.73
C GLU A 227 -40.34 -53.29 -30.14
N LEU A 228 -40.52 -52.88 -31.40
CA LEU A 228 -40.24 -51.52 -31.85
C LEU A 228 -41.21 -50.52 -31.23
N LEU A 229 -42.51 -50.84 -31.14
CA LEU A 229 -43.52 -49.98 -30.51
C LEU A 229 -43.29 -49.84 -29.00
N LYS A 230 -42.90 -50.93 -28.30
CA LYS A 230 -42.49 -50.90 -26.87
C LYS A 230 -41.22 -50.08 -26.64
N THR A 231 -40.24 -50.18 -27.53
CA THR A 231 -38.99 -49.42 -27.42
C THR A 231 -39.22 -47.93 -27.70
N THR A 232 -40.06 -47.60 -28.69
CA THR A 232 -40.37 -46.22 -29.08
C THR A 232 -41.25 -45.52 -28.04
N THR A 233 -42.25 -46.21 -27.47
CA THR A 233 -43.08 -45.68 -26.37
C THR A 233 -42.28 -45.47 -25.08
N SER A 234 -41.34 -46.35 -24.75
CA SER A 234 -40.45 -46.19 -23.59
C SER A 234 -39.49 -45.00 -23.73
N LEU A 235 -39.00 -44.73 -24.94
CA LEU A 235 -38.17 -43.56 -25.24
C LEU A 235 -38.98 -42.24 -25.19
N LEU A 236 -40.23 -42.23 -25.69
CA LEU A 236 -41.10 -41.04 -25.66
C LEU A 236 -41.53 -40.65 -24.24
N ILE A 237 -41.85 -41.63 -23.37
CA ILE A 237 -42.24 -41.39 -21.98
C ILE A 237 -41.06 -40.81 -21.15
N ARG A 238 -39.82 -41.26 -21.41
CA ARG A 238 -38.63 -40.68 -20.75
C ARG A 238 -38.33 -39.25 -21.20
N ALA A 239 -38.71 -38.86 -22.41
CA ALA A 239 -38.50 -37.51 -22.92
C ALA A 239 -39.57 -36.49 -22.46
N THR A 240 -40.71 -36.95 -21.93
CA THR A 240 -41.81 -36.07 -21.45
C THR A 240 -41.86 -35.88 -19.94
N LEU A 241 -41.06 -36.64 -19.17
CA LEU A 241 -40.97 -36.60 -17.71
C LEU A 241 -39.66 -35.96 -17.18
N ALA A 242 -38.84 -35.40 -18.07
CA ALA A 242 -37.66 -34.60 -17.77
C ALA A 242 -37.90 -33.16 -18.25
#